data_AF-A0A932WQI9-F1
#
_entry.id   AF-A0A932WQI9-F1
#
_cell.length_a   1.000
_cell.length_b   1.000
_cell.length_c   1.000
_cell.angle_alpha   90.00
_cell.angle_beta   90.00
_cell.angle_gamma   90.00
#
_symmetry.space_group_name_H-M   'P 1'
#
loop_
_entity.id
_entity.type
_entity.pdbx_description
1 polymer ?
#
loop_
_entity_poly.entity_id
_entity_poly.type
_entity_poly.pdbx_seq_one_letter_code
_entity_poly.pdbx_strand_id
1 'polypeptide(L)'
;MLRLTMLCGLLICASLGDGTALAQGVGEKIYVINNTELKSGANTIGRVTAGNILTIEDVQRGWYRVDHKSFSVRGWILRRDTVSVADALNRFTAEIETRPTPFAYTGRALIRKNLGEFELALRDLDAALQLEPGNPYALHTRGVLWMKQKQWARSIPDFENALRLTSDPAVQGSANHNLGIARLRLKDLDKAVANFDAAGRLDPLNNADAIANRGEARNFMAGGQEQALVDLNETLRLNPKHEKAWSMRATHYQMRGDWDQALADFSQALLLTPRDVAALSNRGIVWENKKDPVRAMADFDAATQIDPTFAPAYHHRALLFEQQGDFAQAEAALDEFVRLNENQARVLALVIRAGFHARRQLVAKAQADIAEALQIVDHTQAEPLREIAWLLATCPTAELRNGAQAVELAQEACELTHFTNPAALNALAAAYAESGDFPKAIAAQTKTVALTDDARQRATYQKSVEQYLQNLPPGHRGQHLVLAIHYCQRR
;
A
#
# COMPACT_ATOMS: atom_id res chain seq x y z
N MET A 1 4.92 -28.39 -16.95
CA MET A 1 5.46 -27.47 -17.99
C MET A 1 5.16 -27.88 -19.44
N LEU A 2 4.91 -29.16 -19.79
CA LEU A 2 4.89 -29.60 -21.20
C LEU A 2 3.53 -29.75 -21.90
N ARG A 3 2.41 -30.03 -21.20
CA ARG A 3 1.20 -30.52 -21.91
C ARG A 3 0.24 -29.45 -22.43
N LEU A 4 0.03 -28.30 -21.76
CA LEU A 4 -0.90 -27.28 -22.27
C LEU A 4 -0.23 -26.13 -23.03
N THR A 5 1.02 -25.80 -22.70
CA THR A 5 1.89 -24.92 -23.51
C THR A 5 2.23 -25.53 -24.86
N MET A 6 2.32 -26.86 -24.95
CA MET A 6 2.29 -27.58 -26.22
C MET A 6 0.98 -27.35 -26.95
N LEU A 7 -0.19 -27.44 -26.31
CA LEU A 7 -1.48 -27.18 -26.96
C LEU A 7 -1.65 -25.71 -27.43
N CYS A 8 -1.20 -24.72 -26.65
CA CYS A 8 -1.22 -23.30 -27.06
C CYS A 8 -0.35 -23.04 -28.31
N GLY A 9 0.86 -23.59 -28.32
CA GLY A 9 1.75 -23.48 -29.49
C GLY A 9 1.26 -24.33 -30.67
N LEU A 10 0.77 -25.55 -30.44
CA LEU A 10 0.33 -26.48 -31.49
C LEU A 10 -0.96 -26.07 -32.19
N LEU A 11 -1.92 -25.43 -31.51
CA LEU A 11 -3.17 -24.98 -32.15
C LEU A 11 -3.00 -23.67 -32.92
N ILE A 12 -2.17 -22.74 -32.42
CA ILE A 12 -1.74 -21.56 -33.19
C ILE A 12 -0.85 -22.00 -34.36
N CYS A 13 -0.04 -23.05 -34.19
CA CYS A 13 0.81 -23.62 -35.26
C CYS A 13 0.05 -24.41 -36.33
N ALA A 14 -1.02 -25.15 -35.97
CA ALA A 14 -1.75 -25.98 -36.93
C ALA A 14 -2.55 -25.17 -37.98
N SER A 15 -2.69 -23.85 -37.78
CA SER A 15 -3.28 -22.90 -38.75
C SER A 15 -2.23 -22.05 -39.48
N LEU A 16 -0.93 -22.35 -39.34
CA LEU A 16 0.15 -21.62 -40.00
C LEU A 16 0.20 -21.94 -41.50
N GLY A 17 -0.48 -21.12 -42.31
CA GLY A 17 -0.07 -20.86 -43.68
C GLY A 17 1.09 -19.86 -43.72
N ASP A 18 2.00 -20.04 -44.68
CA ASP A 18 3.27 -19.31 -44.92
C ASP A 18 3.16 -17.79 -45.20
N GLY A 19 2.37 -17.06 -44.42
CA GLY A 19 2.09 -15.62 -44.62
C GLY A 19 2.02 -14.83 -43.32
N THR A 20 2.99 -14.96 -42.42
CA THR A 20 3.07 -14.10 -41.22
C THR A 20 3.60 -12.72 -41.59
N ALA A 21 2.75 -11.69 -41.49
CA ALA A 21 3.20 -10.31 -41.46
C ALA A 21 4.01 -10.11 -40.17
N LEU A 22 5.33 -10.03 -40.32
CA LEU A 22 6.23 -9.77 -39.20
C LEU A 22 6.07 -8.32 -38.76
N ALA A 23 6.07 -8.06 -37.44
CA ALA A 23 6.26 -6.71 -36.91
C ALA A 23 7.54 -6.11 -37.49
N GLN A 24 7.44 -4.93 -38.12
CA GLN A 24 8.48 -4.40 -39.00
C GLN A 24 9.40 -3.37 -38.33
N GLY A 25 9.08 -2.87 -37.14
CA GLY A 25 9.81 -1.75 -36.54
C GLY A 25 10.04 -1.80 -35.02
N VAL A 26 11.11 -1.14 -34.59
CA VAL A 26 11.35 -0.78 -33.17
C VAL A 26 10.16 0.04 -32.66
N GLY A 27 9.69 -0.26 -31.44
CA GLY A 27 8.53 0.37 -30.81
C GLY A 27 7.21 -0.38 -31.02
N GLU A 28 7.14 -1.34 -31.94
CA GLU A 28 5.94 -2.16 -32.16
C GLU A 28 5.76 -3.20 -31.04
N LYS A 29 4.49 -3.56 -30.80
CA LYS A 29 4.14 -4.65 -29.88
C LYS A 29 3.99 -5.97 -30.63
N ILE A 30 4.56 -7.02 -30.07
CA ILE A 30 4.49 -8.40 -30.56
C ILE A 30 3.83 -9.31 -29.55
N TYR A 31 3.08 -10.28 -30.04
CA TYR A 31 2.47 -11.35 -29.27
C TYR A 31 3.31 -12.61 -29.39
N VAL A 32 3.68 -13.20 -28.25
CA VAL A 32 4.48 -14.42 -28.18
C VAL A 32 3.56 -15.64 -28.37
N ILE A 33 3.79 -16.44 -29.40
CA ILE A 33 2.96 -17.60 -29.74
C ILE A 33 3.53 -18.92 -29.21
N ASN A 34 4.84 -19.00 -28.95
CA ASN A 34 5.50 -20.17 -28.37
C ASN A 34 6.30 -19.79 -27.13
N ASN A 35 6.42 -20.73 -26.19
CA ASN A 35 7.38 -20.56 -25.10
C ASN A 35 8.80 -20.44 -25.69
N THR A 36 9.47 -19.33 -25.39
CA THR A 36 10.80 -19.02 -25.92
C THR A 36 11.76 -18.65 -24.80
N GLU A 37 13.04 -18.91 -25.01
CA GLU A 37 14.10 -18.40 -24.15
C GLU A 37 14.34 -16.92 -24.45
N LEU A 38 14.65 -16.16 -23.39
CA LEU A 38 15.21 -14.83 -23.49
C LEU A 38 16.73 -14.95 -23.42
N LYS A 39 17.45 -14.43 -24.43
CA LYS A 39 18.91 -14.62 -24.56
C LYS A 39 19.71 -13.33 -24.43
N SER A 40 20.91 -13.44 -23.85
CA SER A 40 21.99 -12.45 -23.98
C SER A 40 23.24 -13.18 -24.49
N GLY A 41 23.60 -12.94 -25.76
CA GLY A 41 24.57 -13.77 -26.45
C GLY A 41 24.12 -15.23 -26.50
N ALA A 42 24.99 -16.15 -26.07
CA ALA A 42 24.67 -17.58 -26.01
C ALA A 42 23.88 -17.99 -24.74
N ASN A 43 23.83 -17.13 -23.73
CA ASN A 43 23.26 -17.46 -22.42
C ASN A 43 21.75 -17.22 -22.39
N THR A 44 21.03 -18.19 -21.82
CA THR A 44 19.61 -18.02 -21.46
C THR A 44 19.54 -17.22 -20.16
N ILE A 45 18.97 -16.01 -20.25
CA ILE A 45 18.83 -15.08 -19.12
C ILE A 45 17.40 -15.05 -18.57
N GLY A 46 16.47 -15.76 -19.22
CA GLY A 46 15.08 -15.85 -18.80
C GLY A 46 14.26 -16.72 -19.75
N ARG A 47 12.97 -16.88 -19.44
CA ARG A 47 12.01 -17.56 -20.30
C ARG A 47 10.76 -16.71 -20.43
N VAL A 48 10.23 -16.62 -21.65
CA VAL A 48 8.98 -15.92 -21.94
C VAL A 48 7.96 -16.97 -22.38
N THR A 49 6.80 -16.96 -21.72
CA THR A 49 5.71 -17.87 -22.04
C THR A 49 4.86 -17.33 -23.19
N ALA A 50 4.24 -18.23 -23.95
CA ALA A 50 3.22 -17.85 -24.94
C ALA A 50 2.10 -17.04 -24.26
N GLY A 51 1.54 -16.06 -24.98
CA GLY A 51 0.53 -15.13 -24.47
C GLY A 51 1.06 -13.77 -24.01
N ASN A 52 2.37 -13.62 -23.85
CA ASN A 52 2.97 -12.34 -23.49
C ASN A 52 2.93 -11.35 -24.67
N ILE A 53 2.70 -10.07 -24.34
CA ILE A 53 2.85 -8.97 -25.29
C ILE A 53 4.09 -8.17 -24.89
N LEU A 54 5.02 -8.05 -25.82
CA LEU A 54 6.31 -7.40 -25.60
C LEU A 54 6.50 -6.24 -26.58
N THR A 55 7.29 -5.25 -26.19
CA THR A 55 7.64 -4.12 -27.07
C THR A 55 9.02 -4.37 -27.65
N ILE A 56 9.15 -4.22 -28.96
CA ILE A 56 10.43 -4.36 -29.67
C ILE A 56 11.29 -3.14 -29.36
N GLU A 57 12.50 -3.37 -28.84
CA GLU A 57 13.52 -2.34 -28.66
C GLU A 57 14.55 -2.32 -29.81
N ASP A 58 14.83 -3.48 -30.39
CA ASP A 58 15.86 -3.64 -31.42
C ASP A 58 15.56 -4.87 -32.29
N VAL A 59 16.08 -4.86 -33.51
CA VAL A 59 15.65 -5.71 -34.61
C VAL A 59 16.90 -6.28 -35.30
N GLN A 60 17.18 -7.56 -35.09
CA GLN A 60 18.27 -8.29 -35.76
C GLN A 60 17.73 -9.46 -36.59
N ARG A 61 18.53 -10.01 -37.50
CA ARG A 61 18.08 -11.09 -38.39
C ARG A 61 17.60 -12.30 -37.57
N GLY A 62 16.29 -12.56 -37.59
CA GLY A 62 15.67 -13.67 -36.86
C GLY A 62 15.41 -13.42 -35.37
N TRP A 63 15.77 -12.25 -34.84
CA TRP A 63 15.59 -11.90 -33.42
C TRP A 63 14.94 -10.53 -33.19
N TYR A 64 14.20 -10.41 -32.09
CA TYR A 64 13.76 -9.14 -31.52
C TYR A 64 14.39 -8.95 -30.15
N ARG A 65 14.95 -7.77 -29.87
CA ARG A 65 15.30 -7.39 -28.51
C ARG A 65 14.07 -6.81 -27.85
N VAL A 66 13.80 -7.25 -26.64
CA VAL A 66 12.60 -6.91 -25.88
C VAL A 66 12.97 -6.62 -24.44
N ASP A 67 12.20 -5.74 -23.82
CA ASP A 67 12.24 -5.52 -22.38
C ASP A 67 11.08 -6.26 -21.72
N HIS A 68 11.39 -7.22 -20.86
CA HIS A 68 10.39 -7.98 -20.12
C HIS A 68 10.21 -7.37 -18.72
N LYS A 69 9.14 -6.58 -18.55
CA LYS A 69 8.86 -5.81 -17.32
C LYS A 69 8.91 -6.63 -16.03
N SER A 70 8.47 -7.90 -16.04
CA SER A 70 8.49 -8.75 -14.84
C SER A 70 9.89 -9.09 -14.34
N PHE A 71 10.94 -8.91 -15.17
CA PHE A 71 12.30 -9.26 -14.79
C PHE A 71 13.24 -8.05 -14.85
N SER A 72 12.82 -6.91 -15.42
CA SER A 72 13.71 -5.79 -15.74
C SER A 72 14.96 -6.26 -16.53
N VAL A 73 14.80 -7.33 -17.33
CA VAL A 73 15.85 -7.94 -18.12
C VAL A 73 15.54 -7.69 -19.59
N ARG A 74 16.48 -7.04 -20.26
CA ARG A 74 16.51 -6.90 -21.72
C ARG A 74 17.20 -8.11 -22.33
N GLY A 75 16.58 -8.70 -23.33
CA GLY A 75 17.18 -9.82 -24.05
C GLY A 75 16.55 -10.04 -25.41
N TRP A 76 17.08 -11.04 -26.11
CA TRP A 76 16.69 -11.40 -27.46
C TRP A 76 15.73 -12.58 -27.45
N ILE A 77 14.64 -12.46 -28.20
CA ILE A 77 13.68 -13.52 -28.48
C ILE A 77 13.62 -13.83 -29.97
N LEU A 78 13.27 -15.06 -30.31
CA LEU A 78 13.17 -15.52 -31.68
C LEU A 78 11.94 -14.93 -32.38
N ARG A 79 12.11 -14.35 -33.57
CA ARG A 79 10.99 -13.78 -34.33
C ARG A 79 9.92 -14.80 -34.70
N ARG A 80 10.34 -16.02 -35.04
CA ARG A 80 9.43 -17.11 -35.42
C ARG A 80 8.47 -17.54 -34.30
N ASP A 81 8.80 -17.20 -33.06
CA ASP A 81 7.98 -17.50 -31.88
C ASP A 81 7.03 -16.34 -31.53
N THR A 82 6.88 -15.37 -32.45
CA THR A 82 6.10 -14.15 -32.26
C THR A 82 5.32 -13.76 -33.52
N VAL A 83 4.23 -13.02 -33.34
CA VAL A 83 3.45 -12.38 -34.41
C VAL A 83 3.10 -10.94 -34.02
N SER A 84 2.61 -10.12 -34.95
CA SER A 84 2.08 -8.80 -34.59
C SER A 84 0.83 -8.95 -33.70
N VAL A 85 0.58 -7.97 -32.83
CA VAL A 85 -0.63 -7.98 -31.98
C VAL A 85 -1.91 -7.94 -32.83
N ALA A 86 -1.90 -7.19 -33.94
CA ALA A 86 -3.02 -7.10 -34.86
C ALA A 86 -3.33 -8.45 -35.53
N ASP A 87 -2.29 -9.16 -35.98
CA ASP A 87 -2.48 -10.49 -36.58
C ASP A 87 -2.99 -11.51 -35.57
N ALA A 88 -2.48 -11.48 -34.34
CA ALA A 88 -2.98 -12.34 -33.27
C ALA A 88 -4.47 -12.08 -33.00
N LEU A 89 -4.87 -10.80 -32.93
CA LEU A 89 -6.27 -10.41 -32.71
C LEU A 89 -7.18 -10.84 -33.86
N ASN A 90 -6.75 -10.63 -35.11
CA ASN A 90 -7.49 -11.03 -36.30
C ASN A 90 -7.66 -12.54 -36.37
N ARG A 91 -6.62 -13.32 -36.04
CA ARG A 91 -6.67 -14.78 -36.02
C ARG A 91 -7.63 -15.33 -34.98
N PHE A 92 -7.58 -14.84 -33.74
CA PHE A 92 -8.54 -15.25 -32.72
C PHE A 92 -9.97 -14.86 -33.08
N THR A 93 -10.15 -13.71 -33.74
CA THR A 93 -11.47 -13.26 -34.22
C THR A 93 -12.01 -14.18 -35.30
N ALA A 94 -11.19 -14.51 -36.31
CA ALA A 94 -11.56 -15.46 -37.35
C ALA A 94 -11.83 -16.87 -36.79
N GLU A 95 -11.04 -17.33 -35.81
CA GLU A 95 -11.32 -18.60 -35.13
C GLU A 95 -12.66 -18.55 -34.40
N ILE A 96 -12.97 -17.47 -33.68
CA ILE A 96 -14.26 -17.32 -32.99
C ILE A 96 -15.43 -17.31 -33.97
N GLU A 97 -15.29 -16.68 -35.13
CA GLU A 97 -16.36 -16.62 -36.16
C GLU A 97 -16.61 -18.00 -36.81
N THR A 98 -15.55 -18.77 -37.04
CA THR A 98 -15.64 -20.08 -37.71
C THR A 98 -15.93 -21.23 -36.74
N ARG A 99 -15.31 -21.19 -35.55
CA ARG A 99 -15.37 -22.22 -34.51
C ARG A 99 -15.09 -21.60 -33.14
N PRO A 100 -16.12 -21.08 -32.45
CA PRO A 100 -15.97 -20.52 -31.11
C PRO A 100 -15.41 -21.56 -30.13
N THR A 101 -14.28 -21.24 -29.49
CA THR A 101 -13.70 -22.07 -28.43
C THR A 101 -13.37 -21.22 -27.21
N PRO A 102 -13.40 -21.79 -25.98
CA PRO A 102 -12.92 -21.09 -24.78
C PRO A 102 -11.49 -20.58 -24.94
N PHE A 103 -10.65 -21.33 -25.66
CA PHE A 103 -9.28 -20.96 -25.97
C PHE A 103 -9.20 -19.68 -26.80
N ALA A 104 -9.93 -19.60 -27.92
CA ALA A 104 -9.89 -18.45 -28.80
C ALA A 104 -10.40 -17.17 -28.12
N TYR A 105 -11.50 -17.29 -27.36
CA TYR A 105 -12.01 -16.20 -26.53
C TYR A 105 -11.00 -15.76 -25.45
N THR A 106 -10.41 -16.70 -24.70
CA THR A 106 -9.43 -16.38 -23.66
C THR A 106 -8.17 -15.74 -24.23
N GLY A 107 -7.69 -16.22 -25.39
CA GLY A 107 -6.55 -15.66 -26.11
C GLY A 107 -6.80 -14.23 -26.57
N ARG A 108 -7.98 -13.97 -27.16
CA ARG A 108 -8.40 -12.62 -27.56
C ARG A 108 -8.54 -11.68 -26.36
N ALA A 109 -9.13 -12.15 -25.26
CA ALA A 109 -9.27 -11.39 -24.04
C ALA A 109 -7.92 -10.97 -23.45
N LEU A 110 -6.91 -11.85 -23.51
CA LEU A 110 -5.57 -11.56 -23.01
C LEU A 110 -4.93 -10.39 -23.79
N ILE A 111 -5.12 -10.37 -25.11
CA ILE A 111 -4.66 -9.28 -25.98
C ILE A 111 -5.39 -7.97 -25.62
N ARG A 112 -6.73 -8.00 -25.59
CA ARG A 112 -7.58 -6.86 -25.27
C ARG A 112 -7.26 -6.26 -23.90
N LYS A 113 -7.04 -7.10 -22.88
CA LYS A 113 -6.58 -6.68 -21.55
C LYS A 113 -5.28 -5.88 -21.62
N ASN A 114 -4.30 -6.34 -22.41
CA ASN A 114 -3.00 -5.67 -22.55
C ASN A 114 -3.07 -4.39 -23.41
N LEU A 115 -4.11 -4.26 -24.25
CA LEU A 115 -4.44 -3.02 -24.97
C LEU A 115 -5.25 -2.03 -24.11
N GLY A 116 -5.74 -2.44 -22.94
CA GLY A 116 -6.59 -1.62 -22.07
C GLY A 116 -8.07 -1.70 -22.39
N GLU A 117 -8.47 -2.58 -23.31
CA GLU A 117 -9.86 -2.82 -23.73
C GLU A 117 -10.56 -3.76 -22.73
N PHE A 118 -10.66 -3.34 -21.46
CA PHE A 118 -11.08 -4.19 -20.36
C PHE A 118 -12.51 -4.74 -20.51
N GLU A 119 -13.45 -3.93 -20.99
CA GLU A 119 -14.83 -4.36 -21.21
C GLU A 119 -14.95 -5.43 -22.30
N LEU A 120 -14.20 -5.28 -23.39
CA LEU A 120 -14.18 -6.27 -24.47
C LEU A 120 -13.49 -7.56 -24.02
N ALA A 121 -12.44 -7.45 -23.21
CA ALA A 121 -11.78 -8.60 -22.60
C ALA A 121 -12.72 -9.35 -21.64
N LEU A 122 -13.50 -8.64 -20.80
CA LEU A 122 -14.50 -9.26 -19.93
C LEU A 122 -15.56 -10.03 -20.74
N ARG A 123 -16.11 -9.43 -21.79
CA ARG A 123 -17.10 -10.09 -22.67
C ARG A 123 -16.56 -11.37 -23.28
N ASP A 124 -15.31 -11.36 -23.75
CA ASP A 124 -14.67 -12.57 -24.28
C ASP A 124 -14.50 -13.63 -23.19
N LEU A 125 -14.10 -13.26 -21.97
CA LEU A 125 -13.93 -14.22 -20.87
C LEU A 125 -15.26 -14.79 -20.41
N ASP A 126 -16.32 -13.99 -20.37
CA ASP A 126 -17.66 -14.46 -20.06
C ASP A 126 -18.18 -15.41 -21.15
N ALA A 127 -17.92 -15.12 -22.43
CA ALA A 127 -18.23 -16.04 -23.52
C ALA A 127 -17.43 -17.36 -23.41
N ALA A 128 -16.15 -17.30 -23.04
CA ALA A 128 -15.34 -18.50 -22.80
C ALA A 128 -15.93 -19.36 -21.67
N LEU A 129 -16.36 -18.72 -20.57
CA LEU A 129 -16.94 -19.39 -19.40
C LEU A 129 -18.38 -19.84 -19.61
N GLN A 130 -19.11 -19.27 -20.57
CA GLN A 130 -20.39 -19.81 -21.01
C GLN A 130 -20.20 -21.12 -21.78
N LEU A 131 -19.16 -21.21 -22.61
CA LEU A 131 -18.82 -22.44 -23.34
C LEU A 131 -18.24 -23.52 -22.42
N GLU A 132 -17.38 -23.12 -21.48
CA GLU A 132 -16.75 -24.01 -20.52
C GLU A 132 -16.65 -23.34 -19.13
N PRO A 133 -17.68 -23.48 -18.28
CA PRO A 133 -17.72 -22.83 -16.96
C PRO A 133 -16.56 -23.21 -16.04
N GLY A 134 -15.96 -24.38 -16.28
CA GLY A 134 -14.83 -24.90 -15.52
C GLY A 134 -13.46 -24.55 -16.09
N ASN A 135 -13.35 -23.68 -17.10
CA ASN A 135 -12.06 -23.39 -17.73
C ASN A 135 -11.15 -22.58 -16.76
N PRO A 136 -10.06 -23.17 -16.24
CA PRO A 136 -9.25 -22.51 -15.22
C PRO A 136 -8.45 -21.31 -15.77
N TYR A 137 -8.20 -21.25 -17.08
CA TYR A 137 -7.46 -20.16 -17.72
C TYR A 137 -8.34 -18.93 -17.91
N ALA A 138 -9.59 -19.12 -18.33
CA ALA A 138 -10.58 -18.05 -18.44
C ALA A 138 -10.90 -17.48 -17.05
N LEU A 139 -11.12 -18.33 -16.05
CA LEU A 139 -11.30 -17.91 -14.65
C LEU A 139 -10.10 -17.11 -14.13
N HIS A 140 -8.88 -17.66 -14.26
CA HIS A 140 -7.66 -16.96 -13.84
C HIS A 140 -7.52 -15.60 -14.54
N THR A 141 -7.72 -15.55 -15.86
CA THR A 141 -7.57 -14.32 -16.64
C THR A 141 -8.61 -13.26 -16.24
N ARG A 142 -9.85 -13.68 -15.96
CA ARG A 142 -10.91 -12.79 -15.47
C ARG A 142 -10.63 -12.30 -14.05
N GLY A 143 -10.14 -13.17 -13.17
CA GLY A 143 -9.62 -12.79 -11.86
C GLY A 143 -8.53 -11.71 -11.94
N VAL A 144 -7.54 -11.87 -12.83
CA VAL A 144 -6.48 -10.85 -13.06
C VAL A 144 -7.07 -9.52 -13.57
N LEU A 145 -8.13 -9.58 -14.38
CA LEU A 145 -8.80 -8.37 -14.88
C LEU A 145 -9.55 -7.64 -13.76
N TRP A 146 -10.21 -8.36 -12.86
CA TRP A 146 -10.79 -7.78 -11.65
C TRP A 146 -9.73 -7.14 -10.74
N MET A 147 -8.56 -7.75 -10.58
CA MET A 147 -7.43 -7.16 -9.86
C MET A 147 -6.99 -5.82 -10.48
N LYS A 148 -6.90 -5.73 -11.81
CA LYS A 148 -6.55 -4.46 -12.49
C LYS A 148 -7.57 -3.35 -12.25
N GLN A 149 -8.84 -3.72 -12.10
CA GLN A 149 -9.93 -2.79 -11.77
C GLN A 149 -10.09 -2.53 -10.27
N LYS A 150 -9.16 -3.04 -9.44
CA LYS A 150 -9.22 -2.96 -7.97
C LYS A 150 -10.47 -3.62 -7.36
N GLN A 151 -11.12 -4.51 -8.10
CA GLN A 151 -12.29 -5.26 -7.64
C GLN A 151 -11.85 -6.56 -6.95
N TRP A 152 -11.10 -6.42 -5.85
CA TRP A 152 -10.44 -7.52 -5.13
C TRP A 152 -11.41 -8.63 -4.71
N ALA A 153 -12.60 -8.25 -4.22
CA ALA A 153 -13.61 -9.21 -3.78
C ALA A 153 -14.14 -10.07 -4.95
N ARG A 154 -14.28 -9.48 -6.15
CA ARG A 154 -14.75 -10.21 -7.34
C ARG A 154 -13.69 -11.15 -7.90
N SER A 155 -12.40 -10.86 -7.72
CA SER A 155 -11.32 -11.72 -8.23
C SER A 155 -11.16 -13.02 -7.44
N ILE A 156 -11.53 -13.04 -6.15
CA ILE A 156 -11.34 -14.19 -5.25
C ILE A 156 -11.99 -15.48 -5.78
N PRO A 157 -13.31 -15.53 -6.08
CA PRO A 157 -13.96 -16.76 -6.52
C PRO A 157 -13.39 -17.29 -7.86
N ASP A 158 -12.95 -16.40 -8.74
CA ASP A 158 -12.31 -16.77 -10.00
C ASP A 158 -10.96 -17.47 -9.75
N PHE A 159 -10.12 -16.94 -8.86
CA PHE A 159 -8.85 -17.57 -8.51
C PHE A 159 -9.04 -18.88 -7.74
N GLU A 160 -9.96 -18.94 -6.78
CA GLU A 160 -10.25 -20.16 -6.02
C GLU A 160 -10.76 -21.29 -6.92
N ASN A 161 -11.66 -20.99 -7.84
CA ASN A 161 -12.13 -21.97 -8.81
C ASN A 161 -11.03 -22.38 -9.78
N ALA A 162 -10.22 -21.44 -10.30
CA ALA A 162 -9.08 -21.77 -11.13
C ALA A 162 -8.11 -22.75 -10.43
N LEU A 163 -7.80 -22.50 -9.15
CA LEU A 163 -6.95 -23.37 -8.33
C LEU A 163 -7.55 -24.77 -8.12
N ARG A 164 -8.86 -24.87 -7.93
CA ARG A 164 -9.57 -26.15 -7.78
C ARG A 164 -9.59 -26.99 -9.06
N LEU A 165 -9.59 -26.32 -10.22
CA LEU A 165 -9.85 -26.94 -11.53
C LEU A 165 -8.59 -27.21 -12.34
N THR A 166 -7.41 -26.78 -11.87
CA THR A 166 -6.14 -26.96 -12.59
C THR A 166 -5.07 -27.61 -11.73
N SER A 167 -4.26 -28.45 -12.37
CA SER A 167 -2.99 -28.95 -11.84
C SER A 167 -1.79 -28.29 -12.51
N ASP A 168 -2.00 -27.22 -13.31
CA ASP A 168 -0.90 -26.47 -13.94
C ASP A 168 -0.19 -25.60 -12.89
N PRO A 169 1.09 -25.87 -12.55
CA PRO A 169 1.83 -25.11 -11.55
C PRO A 169 1.96 -23.63 -11.89
N ALA A 170 1.96 -23.26 -13.17
CA ALA A 170 2.06 -21.86 -13.59
C ALA A 170 0.78 -21.07 -13.24
N VAL A 171 -0.38 -21.65 -13.57
CA VAL A 171 -1.68 -21.06 -13.19
C VAL A 171 -1.83 -21.07 -11.69
N GLN A 172 -1.44 -22.16 -11.01
CA GLN A 172 -1.54 -22.26 -9.56
C GLN A 172 -0.66 -21.23 -8.84
N GLY A 173 0.58 -21.03 -9.29
CA GLY A 173 1.49 -20.04 -8.70
C GLY A 173 0.95 -18.62 -8.88
N SER A 174 0.53 -18.29 -10.11
CA SER A 174 -0.03 -16.97 -10.42
C SER A 174 -1.37 -16.70 -9.72
N ALA A 175 -2.27 -17.68 -9.66
CA ALA A 175 -3.55 -17.57 -8.99
C ALA A 175 -3.36 -17.41 -7.47
N ASN A 176 -2.48 -18.19 -6.84
CA ASN A 176 -2.15 -18.02 -5.43
C ASN A 176 -1.56 -16.64 -5.15
N HIS A 177 -0.62 -16.16 -5.97
CA HIS A 177 -0.03 -14.84 -5.78
C HIS A 177 -1.08 -13.73 -5.84
N ASN A 178 -1.92 -13.72 -6.88
CA ASN A 178 -2.96 -12.70 -7.02
C ASN A 178 -4.07 -12.81 -5.97
N LEU A 179 -4.43 -14.04 -5.57
CA LEU A 179 -5.38 -14.29 -4.48
C LEU A 179 -4.83 -13.77 -3.14
N GLY A 180 -3.52 -13.96 -2.90
CA GLY A 180 -2.82 -13.39 -1.75
C GLY A 180 -2.90 -11.87 -1.73
N ILE A 181 -2.66 -11.20 -2.86
CA ILE A 181 -2.80 -9.74 -2.97
C ILE A 181 -4.25 -9.31 -2.71
N ALA A 182 -5.23 -9.99 -3.31
CA ALA A 182 -6.65 -9.65 -3.11
C ALA A 182 -7.04 -9.73 -1.64
N ARG A 183 -6.65 -10.81 -0.96
CA ARG A 183 -6.89 -11.04 0.47
C ARG A 183 -6.15 -10.03 1.35
N LEU A 184 -4.90 -9.69 1.03
CA LEU A 184 -4.15 -8.64 1.70
C LEU A 184 -4.87 -7.28 1.63
N ARG A 185 -5.37 -6.90 0.44
CA ARG A 185 -6.13 -5.65 0.25
C ARG A 185 -7.47 -5.65 0.99
N LEU A 186 -8.05 -6.82 1.22
CA LEU A 186 -9.26 -7.01 2.04
C LEU A 186 -8.96 -7.31 3.53
N LYS A 187 -7.70 -7.24 3.96
CA LYS A 187 -7.23 -7.51 5.32
C LYS A 187 -7.51 -8.93 5.84
N ASP A 188 -7.68 -9.90 4.95
CA ASP A 188 -7.70 -11.33 5.28
C ASP A 188 -6.24 -11.85 5.34
N LEU A 189 -5.52 -11.40 6.36
CA LEU A 189 -4.05 -11.49 6.43
C LEU A 189 -3.54 -12.93 6.52
N ASP A 190 -4.18 -13.77 7.33
CA ASP A 190 -3.79 -15.18 7.50
C ASP A 190 -3.87 -15.95 6.18
N LYS A 191 -4.98 -15.77 5.47
CA LYS A 191 -5.17 -16.41 4.16
C LYS A 191 -4.24 -15.82 3.11
N ALA A 192 -3.97 -14.51 3.16
CA ALA A 192 -3.00 -13.88 2.28
C ALA A 192 -1.61 -14.50 2.42
N VAL A 193 -1.12 -14.65 3.67
CA VAL A 193 0.16 -15.31 3.97
C VAL A 193 0.18 -16.74 3.42
N ALA A 194 -0.86 -17.54 3.66
CA ALA A 194 -0.95 -18.91 3.16
C ALA A 194 -0.91 -19.00 1.63
N ASN A 195 -1.53 -18.05 0.93
CA ASN A 195 -1.46 -17.99 -0.52
C ASN A 195 -0.08 -17.58 -1.03
N PHE A 196 0.59 -16.62 -0.39
CA PHE A 196 1.96 -16.27 -0.77
C PHE A 196 2.94 -17.43 -0.52
N ASP A 197 2.74 -18.20 0.57
CA ASP A 197 3.48 -19.43 0.83
C ASP A 197 3.26 -20.50 -0.25
N ALA A 198 2.01 -20.66 -0.72
CA ALA A 198 1.71 -21.56 -1.83
C ALA A 198 2.33 -21.09 -3.15
N ALA A 199 2.26 -19.79 -3.45
CA ALA A 199 2.84 -19.21 -4.65
C ALA A 199 4.38 -19.37 -4.67
N GLY A 200 5.05 -19.06 -3.57
CA GLY A 200 6.51 -19.17 -3.46
C GLY A 200 7.04 -20.60 -3.58
N ARG A 201 6.25 -21.61 -3.19
CA ARG A 201 6.58 -23.03 -3.39
C ARG A 201 6.47 -23.47 -4.86
N LEU A 202 5.60 -22.83 -5.64
CA LEU A 202 5.33 -23.18 -7.03
C LEU A 202 6.25 -22.47 -8.03
N ASP A 203 6.79 -21.30 -7.67
CA ASP A 203 7.78 -20.57 -8.47
C ASP A 203 8.99 -20.12 -7.60
N PRO A 204 9.89 -21.04 -7.22
CA PRO A 204 11.00 -20.72 -6.31
C PRO A 204 12.04 -19.78 -6.90
N LEU A 205 12.07 -19.60 -8.23
CA LEU A 205 13.05 -18.77 -8.93
C LEU A 205 12.57 -17.34 -9.12
N ASN A 206 11.24 -17.09 -9.07
CA ASN A 206 10.65 -15.74 -9.15
C ASN A 206 9.81 -15.40 -7.91
N ASN A 207 10.15 -15.96 -6.76
CA ASN A 207 9.39 -15.81 -5.52
C ASN A 207 9.64 -14.50 -4.76
N ALA A 208 10.61 -13.67 -5.16
CA ALA A 208 10.96 -12.45 -4.42
C ALA A 208 9.73 -11.57 -4.15
N ASP A 209 8.89 -11.32 -5.17
CA ASP A 209 7.66 -10.52 -5.01
C ASP A 209 6.63 -11.21 -4.09
N ALA A 210 6.53 -12.54 -4.15
CA ALA A 210 5.62 -13.29 -3.29
C ALA A 210 6.10 -13.26 -1.83
N ILE A 211 7.40 -13.37 -1.58
CA ILE A 211 8.01 -13.27 -0.25
C ILE A 211 7.86 -11.82 0.28
N ALA A 212 8.09 -10.81 -0.56
CA ALA A 212 7.90 -9.41 -0.19
C ALA A 212 6.46 -9.13 0.25
N ASN A 213 5.48 -9.60 -0.53
CA ASN A 213 4.07 -9.43 -0.21
C ASN A 213 3.63 -10.28 1.01
N ARG A 214 4.27 -11.43 1.26
CA ARG A 214 4.12 -12.18 2.51
C ARG A 214 4.63 -11.39 3.71
N GLY A 215 5.80 -10.76 3.57
CA GLY A 215 6.35 -9.84 4.56
C GLY A 215 5.42 -8.64 4.82
N GLU A 216 4.79 -8.09 3.77
CA GLU A 216 3.78 -7.03 3.90
C GLU A 216 2.58 -7.51 4.72
N ALA A 217 2.02 -8.66 4.38
CA ALA A 217 0.90 -9.23 5.12
C ALA A 217 1.25 -9.45 6.60
N ARG A 218 2.43 -10.01 6.89
CA ARG A 218 2.92 -10.24 8.26
C ARG A 218 3.17 -8.95 9.03
N ASN A 219 3.62 -7.88 8.38
CA ASN A 219 3.78 -6.57 9.01
C ASN A 219 2.44 -6.01 9.53
N PHE A 220 1.34 -6.31 8.85
CA PHE A 220 0.00 -5.92 9.29
C PHE A 220 -0.61 -6.86 10.34
N MET A 221 -0.01 -8.04 10.58
CA MET A 221 -0.48 -8.99 11.58
C MET A 221 0.07 -8.66 12.97
N ALA A 222 -0.77 -8.79 14.00
CA ALA A 222 -0.33 -8.67 15.39
C ALA A 222 0.74 -9.73 15.68
N GLY A 223 1.92 -9.27 16.13
CA GLY A 223 3.06 -10.16 16.42
C GLY A 223 3.82 -10.70 15.20
N GLY A 224 3.44 -10.34 13.96
CA GLY A 224 4.07 -10.84 12.73
C GLY A 224 5.31 -10.05 12.27
N GLN A 225 5.70 -9.01 13.00
CA GLN A 225 6.74 -8.05 12.60
C GLN A 225 8.12 -8.71 12.42
N GLU A 226 8.51 -9.64 13.29
CA GLU A 226 9.81 -10.33 13.18
C GLU A 226 9.84 -11.26 11.96
N GLN A 227 8.75 -12.00 11.69
CA GLN A 227 8.66 -12.84 10.50
C GLN A 227 8.61 -12.00 9.20
N ALA A 228 8.03 -10.79 9.26
CA ALA A 228 8.08 -9.86 8.14
C ALA A 228 9.51 -9.41 7.85
N LEU A 229 10.31 -9.11 8.88
CA LEU A 229 11.73 -8.77 8.72
C LEU A 229 12.53 -9.91 8.07
N VAL A 230 12.28 -11.17 8.48
CA VAL A 230 12.88 -12.36 7.85
C VAL A 230 12.54 -12.42 6.36
N ASP A 231 11.28 -12.21 6.00
CA ASP A 231 10.83 -12.24 4.60
C ASP A 231 11.46 -11.11 3.77
N LEU A 232 11.57 -9.91 4.33
CA LEU A 232 12.16 -8.76 3.65
C LEU A 232 13.66 -8.95 3.43
N ASN A 233 14.37 -9.54 4.40
CA ASN A 233 15.78 -9.90 4.24
C ASN A 233 15.98 -10.94 3.14
N GLU A 234 15.14 -11.97 3.10
CA GLU A 234 15.21 -12.99 2.05
C GLU A 234 14.87 -12.41 0.67
N THR A 235 13.87 -11.53 0.60
CA THR A 235 13.53 -10.80 -0.62
C THR A 235 14.71 -10.03 -1.16
N LEU A 236 15.41 -9.27 -0.30
CA LEU A 236 16.56 -8.46 -0.70
C LEU A 236 17.81 -9.31 -0.99
N ARG A 237 17.92 -10.51 -0.41
CA ARG A 237 18.94 -11.49 -0.78
C ARG A 237 18.71 -12.04 -2.19
N LEU A 238 17.46 -12.32 -2.55
CA LEU A 238 17.07 -12.86 -3.85
C LEU A 238 17.06 -11.78 -4.95
N ASN A 239 16.57 -10.59 -4.62
CA ASN A 239 16.51 -9.44 -5.51
C ASN A 239 16.93 -8.15 -4.78
N PRO A 240 18.23 -7.79 -4.81
CA PRO A 240 18.74 -6.57 -4.20
C PRO A 240 18.17 -5.27 -4.80
N LYS A 241 17.53 -5.34 -5.99
CA LYS A 241 16.89 -4.19 -6.65
C LYS A 241 15.39 -4.11 -6.38
N HIS A 242 14.87 -4.89 -5.43
CA HIS A 242 13.46 -4.87 -5.07
C HIS A 242 13.12 -3.61 -4.24
N GLU A 243 12.77 -2.52 -4.92
CA GLU A 243 12.48 -1.19 -4.35
C GLU A 243 11.59 -1.22 -3.10
N LYS A 244 10.44 -1.90 -3.18
CA LYS A 244 9.43 -1.94 -2.12
C LYS A 244 9.93 -2.65 -0.86
N ALA A 245 10.84 -3.62 -1.01
CA ALA A 245 11.36 -4.38 0.13
C ALA A 245 12.31 -3.53 0.97
N TRP A 246 13.12 -2.67 0.33
CA TRP A 246 13.93 -1.68 1.04
C TRP A 246 13.06 -0.71 1.86
N SER A 247 12.04 -0.09 1.25
CA SER A 247 11.13 0.83 1.97
C SER A 247 10.38 0.16 3.12
N MET A 248 9.92 -1.08 2.92
CA MET A 248 9.21 -1.82 3.96
C MET A 248 10.12 -2.22 5.12
N ARG A 249 11.37 -2.63 4.84
CA ARG A 249 12.33 -2.98 5.89
C ARG A 249 12.78 -1.73 6.65
N ALA A 250 12.98 -0.62 5.95
CA ALA A 250 13.25 0.68 6.55
C ALA A 250 12.13 1.10 7.53
N THR A 251 10.87 0.92 7.12
CA THR A 251 9.70 1.22 7.97
C THR A 251 9.68 0.35 9.23
N HIS A 252 10.05 -0.94 9.10
CA HIS A 252 10.18 -1.83 10.26
C HIS A 252 11.26 -1.35 11.24
N TYR A 253 12.45 -0.99 10.74
CA TYR A 253 13.52 -0.41 11.58
C TYR A 253 13.09 0.91 12.21
N GLN A 254 12.40 1.77 11.46
CA GLN A 254 11.83 3.02 11.99
C GLN A 254 10.86 2.75 13.15
N MET A 255 9.97 1.75 13.03
CA MET A 255 9.04 1.39 14.11
C MET A 255 9.74 0.87 15.38
N ARG A 256 10.89 0.21 15.22
CA ARG A 256 11.74 -0.25 16.34
C ARG A 256 12.62 0.84 16.95
N GLY A 257 12.73 2.00 16.29
CA GLY A 257 13.67 3.05 16.66
C GLY A 257 15.11 2.81 16.20
N ASP A 258 15.32 1.85 15.30
CA ASP A 258 16.61 1.52 14.70
C ASP A 258 16.92 2.51 13.55
N TRP A 259 17.13 3.78 13.92
CA TRP A 259 17.16 4.90 12.96
C TRP A 259 18.25 4.79 11.89
N ASP A 260 19.43 4.27 12.23
CA ASP A 260 20.55 4.19 11.27
C ASP A 260 20.27 3.16 10.17
N GLN A 261 19.72 2.01 10.53
CA GLN A 261 19.28 0.99 9.57
C GLN A 261 18.12 1.50 8.72
N ALA A 262 17.15 2.20 9.33
CA ALA A 262 16.04 2.81 8.59
C ALA A 262 16.54 3.82 7.54
N LEU A 263 17.48 4.69 7.88
CA LEU A 263 18.06 5.66 6.94
C LEU A 263 18.82 5.00 5.81
N ALA A 264 19.61 3.96 6.11
CA ALA A 264 20.35 3.22 5.11
C ALA A 264 19.39 2.60 4.08
N ASP A 265 18.34 1.93 4.56
CA ASP A 265 17.37 1.26 3.70
C ASP A 265 16.49 2.25 2.92
N PHE A 266 15.99 3.33 3.54
CA PHE A 266 15.27 4.38 2.79
C PHE A 266 16.16 5.04 1.74
N SER A 267 17.45 5.21 2.01
CA SER A 267 18.38 5.76 1.03
C SER A 267 18.64 4.81 -0.14
N GLN A 268 18.67 3.49 0.10
CA GLN A 268 18.71 2.49 -0.98
C GLN A 268 17.41 2.49 -1.79
N ALA A 269 16.25 2.57 -1.13
CA ALA A 269 14.96 2.68 -1.81
C ALA A 269 14.90 3.92 -2.73
N LEU A 270 15.35 5.08 -2.23
CA LEU A 270 15.37 6.33 -2.99
C LEU A 270 16.46 6.37 -4.07
N LEU A 271 17.52 5.55 -3.97
CA LEU A 271 18.47 5.36 -5.06
C LEU A 271 17.82 4.62 -6.23
N LEU A 272 16.96 3.64 -5.95
CA LEU A 272 16.22 2.87 -6.96
C LEU A 272 15.03 3.66 -7.52
N THR A 273 14.30 4.36 -6.65
CA THR A 273 13.10 5.13 -6.99
C THR A 273 13.19 6.56 -6.40
N PRO A 274 13.92 7.48 -7.06
CA PRO A 274 14.19 8.83 -6.53
C PRO A 274 12.96 9.71 -6.34
N ARG A 275 11.82 9.33 -6.92
CA ARG A 275 10.56 10.08 -6.87
C ARG A 275 9.52 9.47 -5.94
N ASP A 276 9.91 8.51 -5.09
CA ASP A 276 9.01 7.95 -4.08
C ASP A 276 8.80 8.94 -2.92
N VAL A 277 7.67 9.63 -2.96
CA VAL A 277 7.30 10.66 -1.96
C VAL A 277 7.06 10.06 -0.57
N ALA A 278 6.61 8.82 -0.48
CA ALA A 278 6.40 8.15 0.80
C ALA A 278 7.74 7.79 1.43
N ALA A 279 8.70 7.28 0.65
CA ALA A 279 10.05 7.01 1.13
C ALA A 279 10.79 8.29 1.55
N LEU A 280 10.66 9.40 0.79
CA LEU A 280 11.20 10.71 1.17
C LEU A 280 10.62 11.16 2.51
N SER A 281 9.29 11.19 2.64
CA SER A 281 8.63 11.62 3.87
C SER A 281 9.02 10.74 5.07
N ASN A 282 9.06 9.42 4.91
CA ASN A 282 9.45 8.53 6.00
C ASN A 282 10.92 8.72 6.39
N ARG A 283 11.83 8.91 5.42
CA ARG A 283 13.23 9.22 5.72
C ARG A 283 13.37 10.57 6.43
N GLY A 284 12.58 11.57 6.03
CA GLY A 284 12.49 12.87 6.71
C GLY A 284 12.08 12.73 8.18
N ILE A 285 11.09 11.88 8.48
CA ILE A 285 10.68 11.55 9.86
C ILE A 285 11.83 10.90 10.63
N VAL A 286 12.60 10.00 10.02
CA VAL A 286 13.76 9.39 10.68
C VAL A 286 14.85 10.44 10.98
N TRP A 287 15.12 11.37 10.06
CA TRP A 287 16.04 12.49 10.31
C TRP A 287 15.55 13.40 11.45
N GLU A 288 14.26 13.70 11.50
CA GLU A 288 13.64 14.45 12.61
C GLU A 288 13.87 13.74 13.96
N ASN A 289 13.68 12.42 14.02
CA ASN A 289 13.95 11.62 15.21
C ASN A 289 15.44 11.60 15.60
N LYS A 290 16.34 11.64 14.62
CA LYS A 290 17.78 11.82 14.83
C LYS A 290 18.20 13.27 15.15
N LYS A 291 17.25 14.20 15.24
CA LYS A 291 17.50 15.62 15.52
C LYS A 291 18.34 16.31 14.43
N ASP A 292 18.18 15.89 13.17
CA ASP A 292 18.74 16.56 12.00
C ASP A 292 17.61 17.24 11.18
N PRO A 293 17.15 18.43 11.61
CA PRO A 293 16.04 19.12 10.95
C PRO A 293 16.39 19.62 9.54
N VAL A 294 17.68 19.78 9.22
CA VAL A 294 18.13 20.24 7.90
C VAL A 294 17.88 19.17 6.85
N ARG A 295 18.29 17.93 7.13
CA ARG A 295 18.04 16.79 6.22
C ARG A 295 16.57 16.42 6.19
N ALA A 296 15.87 16.52 7.31
CA ALA A 296 14.43 16.29 7.37
C ALA A 296 13.67 17.29 6.46
N MET A 297 13.97 18.59 6.57
CA MET A 297 13.33 19.62 5.73
C MET A 297 13.60 19.37 4.25
N ALA A 298 14.83 19.02 3.87
CA ALA A 298 15.17 18.72 2.47
C ALA A 298 14.34 17.56 1.89
N ASP A 299 14.14 16.49 2.67
CA ASP A 299 13.31 15.36 2.25
C ASP A 299 11.83 15.73 2.13
N PHE A 300 11.29 16.54 3.06
CA PHE A 300 9.90 17.00 2.98
C PHE A 300 9.68 18.01 1.85
N ASP A 301 10.60 18.94 1.62
CA ASP A 301 10.55 19.88 0.50
C ASP A 301 10.56 19.10 -0.83
N ALA A 302 11.45 18.12 -0.98
CA ALA A 302 11.48 17.26 -2.16
C ALA A 302 10.15 16.51 -2.35
N ALA A 303 9.56 15.98 -1.28
CA ALA A 303 8.25 15.32 -1.36
C ALA A 303 7.16 16.27 -1.87
N THR A 304 7.07 17.50 -1.33
CA THR A 304 6.07 18.50 -1.79
C THR A 304 6.32 19.02 -3.20
N GLN A 305 7.57 19.04 -3.67
CA GLN A 305 7.90 19.39 -5.06
C GLN A 305 7.50 18.29 -6.05
N ILE A 306 7.64 17.01 -5.66
CA ILE A 306 7.28 15.87 -6.51
C ILE A 306 5.76 15.67 -6.55
N ASP A 307 5.11 15.74 -5.38
CA ASP A 307 3.66 15.64 -5.23
C ASP A 307 3.15 16.75 -4.29
N PRO A 308 2.69 17.88 -4.85
CA PRO A 308 2.09 18.97 -4.07
C PRO A 308 0.80 18.59 -3.34
N THR A 309 0.25 17.40 -3.57
CA THR A 309 -0.96 16.91 -2.88
C THR A 309 -0.65 15.95 -1.73
N PHE A 310 0.64 15.68 -1.45
CA PHE A 310 1.06 14.79 -0.38
C PHE A 310 1.01 15.50 0.98
N ALA A 311 -0.20 15.54 1.56
CA ALA A 311 -0.50 16.24 2.82
C ALA A 311 0.50 15.97 3.98
N PRO A 312 0.94 14.72 4.26
CA PRO A 312 1.82 14.46 5.41
C PRO A 312 3.13 15.28 5.40
N ALA A 313 3.69 15.57 4.23
CA ALA A 313 4.91 16.37 4.13
C ALA A 313 4.69 17.81 4.63
N TYR A 314 3.53 18.42 4.37
CA TYR A 314 3.21 19.77 4.86
C TYR A 314 3.10 19.83 6.38
N HIS A 315 2.49 18.81 7.01
CA HIS A 315 2.44 18.71 8.46
C HIS A 315 3.84 18.67 9.09
N HIS A 316 4.74 17.82 8.56
CA HIS A 316 6.10 17.75 9.10
C HIS A 316 6.92 19.02 8.83
N ARG A 317 6.75 19.67 7.67
CA ARG A 317 7.35 21.00 7.41
C ARG A 317 6.88 22.01 8.44
N ALA A 318 5.59 22.04 8.77
CA ALA A 318 5.07 22.94 9.79
C ALA A 318 5.72 22.71 11.16
N LEU A 319 5.89 21.45 11.57
CA LEU A 319 6.58 21.12 12.82
C LEU A 319 8.04 21.61 12.82
N LEU A 320 8.76 21.46 11.71
CA LEU A 320 10.14 21.94 11.60
C LEU A 320 10.23 23.47 11.59
N PHE A 321 9.32 24.16 10.89
CA PHE A 321 9.24 25.62 10.93
C PHE A 321 8.88 26.13 12.33
N GLU A 322 7.96 25.47 13.04
CA GLU A 322 7.64 25.79 14.44
C GLU A 322 8.88 25.65 15.34
N GLN A 323 9.66 24.58 15.18
CA GLN A 323 10.92 24.37 15.92
C GLN A 323 11.98 25.44 15.61
N GLN A 324 12.00 25.96 14.38
CA GLN A 324 12.89 27.05 13.96
C GLN A 324 12.39 28.44 14.40
N GLY A 325 11.14 28.54 14.87
CA GLY A 325 10.50 29.82 15.21
C GLY A 325 9.93 30.58 14.01
N ASP A 326 9.93 29.99 12.81
CA ASP A 326 9.29 30.57 11.63
C ASP A 326 7.79 30.26 11.63
N PHE A 327 7.06 30.97 12.47
CA PHE A 327 5.63 30.73 12.67
C PHE A 327 4.79 31.07 11.44
N ALA A 328 5.26 31.95 10.56
CA ALA A 328 4.54 32.29 9.33
C ALA A 328 4.57 31.13 8.34
N GLN A 329 5.73 30.51 8.14
CA GLN A 329 5.85 29.32 7.29
C GLN A 329 5.16 28.11 7.94
N ALA A 330 5.22 27.97 9.26
CA ALA A 330 4.50 26.92 9.97
C ALA A 330 2.98 27.01 9.76
N GLU A 331 2.41 28.21 9.90
CA GLU A 331 0.98 28.46 9.67
C GLU A 331 0.60 28.17 8.21
N ALA A 332 1.35 28.67 7.23
CA ALA A 332 1.09 28.41 5.82
C ALA A 332 1.14 26.91 5.46
N ALA A 333 2.08 26.16 6.04
CA ALA A 333 2.16 24.71 5.85
C ALA A 333 0.98 23.98 6.50
N LEU A 334 0.49 24.43 7.67
CA LEU A 334 -0.72 23.88 8.30
C LEU A 334 -1.98 24.21 7.51
N ASP A 335 -2.08 25.40 6.91
CA ASP A 335 -3.20 25.76 6.05
C ASP A 335 -3.30 24.83 4.85
N GLU A 336 -2.17 24.52 4.22
CA GLU A 336 -2.10 23.57 3.12
C GLU A 336 -2.41 22.13 3.58
N PHE A 337 -1.92 21.74 4.75
CA PHE A 337 -2.26 20.46 5.36
C PHE A 337 -3.77 20.32 5.60
N VAL A 338 -4.44 21.35 6.14
CA VAL A 338 -5.90 21.37 6.32
C VAL A 338 -6.62 21.35 4.97
N ARG A 339 -6.13 22.10 3.97
CA ARG A 339 -6.73 22.17 2.63
C ARG A 339 -6.70 20.84 1.89
N LEU A 340 -5.61 20.08 2.02
CA LEU A 340 -5.41 18.79 1.33
C LEU A 340 -6.14 17.62 1.99
N ASN A 341 -6.60 17.79 3.25
CA ASN A 341 -7.35 16.77 3.96
C ASN A 341 -8.86 17.06 3.92
N GLU A 342 -9.64 16.03 3.61
CA GLU A 342 -11.10 16.08 3.54
C GLU A 342 -11.73 15.16 4.59
N ASN A 343 -13.01 15.38 4.92
CA ASN A 343 -13.79 14.56 5.84
C ASN A 343 -13.09 14.39 7.22
N GLN A 344 -13.02 13.17 7.75
CA GLN A 344 -12.43 12.91 9.07
C GLN A 344 -10.92 13.21 9.13
N ALA A 345 -10.20 13.14 8.01
CA ALA A 345 -8.81 13.56 7.99
C ALA A 345 -8.67 15.09 8.17
N ARG A 346 -9.67 15.86 7.72
CA ARG A 346 -9.74 17.30 7.93
C ARG A 346 -9.92 17.65 9.41
N VAL A 347 -10.76 16.90 10.14
CA VAL A 347 -10.94 17.06 11.60
C VAL A 347 -9.60 17.00 12.30
N LEU A 348 -8.81 15.97 11.98
CA LEU A 348 -7.49 15.75 12.58
C LEU A 348 -6.51 16.87 12.23
N ALA A 349 -6.55 17.36 10.99
CA ALA A 349 -5.74 18.50 10.56
C ALA A 349 -6.13 19.81 11.28
N LEU A 350 -7.42 20.06 11.48
CA LEU A 350 -7.95 21.20 12.23
C LEU A 350 -7.52 21.14 13.70
N VAL A 351 -7.59 19.97 14.33
CA VAL A 351 -7.11 19.78 15.72
C VAL A 351 -5.63 20.09 15.84
N ILE A 352 -4.80 19.65 14.89
CA ILE A 352 -3.36 19.97 14.87
C ILE A 352 -3.14 21.49 14.76
N ARG A 353 -3.83 22.15 13.81
CA ARG A 353 -3.68 23.60 13.60
C ARG A 353 -4.22 24.41 14.78
N ALA A 354 -5.33 23.99 15.38
CA ALA A 354 -5.85 24.57 16.62
C ALA A 354 -4.84 24.48 17.76
N GLY A 355 -4.19 23.32 17.93
CA GLY A 355 -3.12 23.14 18.92
C GLY A 355 -1.93 24.06 18.67
N PHE A 356 -1.53 24.26 17.42
CA PHE A 356 -0.51 25.24 17.03
C PHE A 356 -0.93 26.68 17.41
N HIS A 357 -2.15 27.09 17.04
CA HIS A 357 -2.68 28.40 17.39
C HIS A 357 -2.79 28.62 18.91
N ALA A 358 -3.20 27.60 19.67
CA ALA A 358 -3.27 27.64 21.13
C ALA A 358 -1.90 27.89 21.78
N ARG A 359 -0.86 27.14 21.37
CA ARG A 359 0.52 27.37 21.85
C ARG A 359 1.03 28.78 21.54
N ARG A 360 0.51 29.40 20.48
CA ARG A 360 0.80 30.77 20.05
C ARG A 360 -0.11 31.84 20.67
N GLN A 361 -1.03 31.46 21.56
CA GLN A 361 -2.03 32.34 22.16
C GLN A 361 -2.96 33.04 21.15
N LEU A 362 -3.14 32.44 19.96
CA LEU A 362 -4.04 32.92 18.93
C LEU A 362 -5.46 32.36 19.15
N VAL A 363 -6.08 32.78 20.27
CA VAL A 363 -7.33 32.19 20.80
C VAL A 363 -8.44 32.14 19.75
N ALA A 364 -8.71 33.25 19.05
CA ALA A 364 -9.79 33.31 18.07
C ALA A 364 -9.61 32.33 16.90
N LYS A 365 -8.36 32.13 16.43
CA LYS A 365 -8.07 31.17 15.35
C LYS A 365 -8.22 29.73 15.85
N ALA A 366 -7.71 29.43 17.04
CA ALA A 366 -7.86 28.11 17.64
C ALA A 366 -9.33 27.75 17.89
N GLN A 367 -10.15 28.70 18.34
CA GLN A 367 -11.60 28.51 18.51
C GLN A 367 -12.30 28.24 17.18
N ALA A 368 -11.93 28.94 16.12
CA ALA A 368 -12.50 28.71 14.80
C ALA A 368 -12.21 27.29 14.29
N ASP A 369 -10.96 26.82 14.44
CA ASP A 369 -10.57 25.46 14.05
C ASP A 369 -11.29 24.39 14.88
N ILE A 370 -11.41 24.58 16.20
CA ILE A 370 -12.14 23.67 17.08
C ILE A 370 -13.63 23.64 16.70
N ALA A 371 -14.24 24.79 16.44
CA ALA A 371 -15.64 24.88 16.05
C ALA A 371 -15.91 24.18 14.71
N GLU A 372 -15.05 24.37 13.72
CA GLU A 372 -15.14 23.65 12.44
C GLU A 372 -14.96 22.14 12.64
N ALA A 373 -13.97 21.72 13.44
CA ALA A 373 -13.73 20.31 13.74
C ALA A 373 -14.96 19.64 14.38
N LEU A 374 -15.59 20.30 15.36
CA LEU A 374 -16.81 19.83 16.02
C LEU A 374 -18.02 19.78 15.07
N GLN A 375 -18.08 20.65 14.06
CA GLN A 375 -19.18 20.67 13.11
C GLN A 375 -19.14 19.49 12.14
N ILE A 376 -17.95 19.04 11.75
CA ILE A 376 -17.77 18.03 10.68
C ILE A 376 -17.40 16.63 11.22
N VAL A 377 -17.21 16.48 12.53
CA VAL A 377 -16.81 15.21 13.14
C VAL A 377 -17.89 14.14 12.96
N ASP A 378 -17.46 12.94 12.55
CA ASP A 378 -18.33 11.77 12.45
C ASP A 378 -18.32 11.03 13.79
N HIS A 379 -19.46 11.08 14.48
CA HIS A 379 -19.66 10.45 15.79
C HIS A 379 -19.67 8.91 15.75
N THR A 380 -19.51 8.29 14.58
CA THR A 380 -19.31 6.83 14.47
C THR A 380 -17.83 6.43 14.53
N GLN A 381 -16.91 7.40 14.59
CA GLN A 381 -15.47 7.16 14.58
C GLN A 381 -14.79 7.64 15.87
N ALA A 382 -14.15 6.71 16.57
CA ALA A 382 -13.55 7.00 17.88
C ALA A 382 -12.31 7.92 17.81
N GLU A 383 -11.52 7.85 16.73
CA GLU A 383 -10.25 8.57 16.64
C GLU A 383 -10.43 10.10 16.57
N PRO A 384 -11.26 10.66 15.67
CA PRO A 384 -11.50 12.12 15.64
C PRO A 384 -12.10 12.67 16.95
N LEU A 385 -13.08 11.97 17.52
CA LEU A 385 -13.72 12.35 18.79
C LEU A 385 -12.69 12.44 19.93
N ARG A 386 -11.83 11.42 20.04
CA ARG A 386 -10.75 11.37 21.03
C ARG A 386 -9.78 12.54 20.89
N GLU A 387 -9.38 12.89 19.66
CA GLU A 387 -8.40 13.96 19.43
C GLU A 387 -8.96 15.34 19.77
N ILE A 388 -10.23 15.61 19.44
CA ILE A 388 -10.90 16.84 19.88
C ILE A 388 -11.00 16.87 21.40
N ALA A 389 -11.42 15.77 22.03
CA ALA A 389 -11.53 15.69 23.49
C ALA A 389 -10.19 15.93 24.18
N TRP A 390 -9.11 15.34 23.67
CA TRP A 390 -7.76 15.55 24.19
C TRP A 390 -7.34 17.02 24.12
N LEU A 391 -7.59 17.69 22.99
CA LEU A 391 -7.30 19.12 22.84
C LEU A 391 -8.10 19.94 23.86
N LEU A 392 -9.42 19.72 23.96
CA LEU A 392 -10.29 20.43 24.90
C LEU A 392 -9.93 20.19 26.38
N ALA A 393 -9.38 19.02 26.72
CA ALA A 393 -8.95 18.70 28.07
C ALA A 393 -7.56 19.26 28.41
N THR A 394 -6.64 19.26 27.44
CA THR A 394 -5.21 19.50 27.73
C THR A 394 -4.68 20.82 27.20
N CYS A 395 -5.46 21.59 26.45
CA CYS A 395 -5.03 22.81 25.79
C CYS A 395 -4.22 23.73 26.74
N PRO A 396 -3.06 24.26 26.31
CA PRO A 396 -2.23 25.10 27.18
C PRO A 396 -2.92 26.43 27.50
N THR A 397 -3.82 26.87 26.63
CA THR A 397 -4.64 28.08 26.78
C THR A 397 -5.94 27.73 27.50
N ALA A 398 -6.13 28.27 28.71
CA ALA A 398 -7.25 27.91 29.58
C ALA A 398 -8.62 28.28 28.98
N GLU A 399 -8.69 29.37 28.21
CA GLU A 399 -9.89 29.87 27.54
C GLU A 399 -10.41 28.91 26.45
N LEU A 400 -9.58 27.97 26.00
CA LEU A 400 -9.93 26.95 25.01
C LEU A 400 -10.30 25.61 25.66
N ARG A 401 -10.08 25.45 26.98
CA ARG A 401 -10.41 24.19 27.66
C ARG A 401 -11.90 24.11 27.95
N ASN A 402 -12.45 22.92 27.77
CA ASN A 402 -13.84 22.62 28.06
C ASN A 402 -13.95 21.17 28.56
N GLY A 403 -13.77 20.98 29.87
CA GLY A 403 -13.81 19.65 30.49
C GLY A 403 -15.13 18.91 30.26
N ALA A 404 -16.27 19.62 30.30
CA ALA A 404 -17.58 18.99 30.10
C ALA A 404 -17.73 18.40 28.69
N GLN A 405 -17.44 19.21 27.66
CA GLN A 405 -17.49 18.75 26.27
C GLN A 405 -16.40 17.71 25.96
N ALA A 406 -15.22 17.84 26.57
CA ALA A 406 -14.16 16.83 26.47
C ALA A 406 -14.61 15.46 27.02
N VAL A 407 -15.34 15.44 28.14
CA VAL A 407 -15.86 14.21 28.75
C VAL A 407 -16.89 13.56 27.81
N GLU A 408 -17.82 14.33 27.25
CA GLU A 408 -18.83 13.82 26.30
C GLU A 408 -18.17 13.12 25.10
N LEU A 409 -17.27 13.82 24.40
CA LEU A 409 -16.59 13.28 23.22
C LEU A 409 -15.69 12.08 23.54
N ALA A 410 -14.95 12.13 24.65
CA ALA A 410 -14.08 11.02 25.05
C ALA A 410 -14.87 9.79 25.50
N GLN A 411 -16.04 9.98 26.11
CA GLN A 411 -16.95 8.92 26.50
C GLN A 411 -17.51 8.20 25.26
N GLU A 412 -17.99 8.95 24.26
CA GLU A 412 -18.42 8.39 22.97
C GLU A 412 -17.30 7.59 22.29
N ALA A 413 -16.07 8.14 22.25
CA ALA A 413 -14.91 7.44 21.70
C ALA A 413 -14.59 6.13 22.45
N CYS A 414 -14.77 6.12 23.78
CA CYS A 414 -14.61 4.91 24.58
C CYS A 414 -15.72 3.89 24.31
N GLU A 415 -16.97 4.32 24.14
CA GLU A 415 -18.11 3.43 23.84
C GLU A 415 -17.94 2.73 22.49
N LEU A 416 -17.53 3.46 21.45
CA LEU A 416 -17.21 2.93 20.13
C LEU A 416 -16.07 1.89 20.15
N THR A 417 -15.17 1.99 21.14
CA THR A 417 -14.06 1.05 21.32
C THR A 417 -14.32 0.04 22.43
N HIS A 418 -15.54 -0.03 22.96
CA HIS A 418 -15.94 -0.89 24.08
C HIS A 418 -15.00 -0.77 25.30
N PHE A 419 -14.43 0.43 25.52
CA PHE A 419 -13.47 0.73 26.58
C PHE A 419 -12.23 -0.18 26.57
N THR A 420 -11.80 -0.61 25.38
CA THR A 420 -10.60 -1.45 25.20
C THR A 420 -9.43 -0.70 24.59
N ASN A 421 -9.66 0.49 24.02
CA ASN A 421 -8.60 1.29 23.41
C ASN A 421 -7.91 2.19 24.47
N PRO A 422 -6.60 2.02 24.73
CA PRO A 422 -5.89 2.82 25.73
C PRO A 422 -5.86 4.32 25.41
N ALA A 423 -5.78 4.72 24.14
CA ALA A 423 -5.73 6.14 23.79
C ALA A 423 -7.07 6.84 24.09
N ALA A 424 -8.20 6.18 23.81
CA ALA A 424 -9.53 6.72 24.13
C ALA A 424 -9.71 6.88 25.65
N LEU A 425 -9.29 5.87 26.43
CA LEU A 425 -9.33 5.92 27.89
C LEU A 425 -8.40 6.99 28.47
N ASN A 426 -7.23 7.22 27.86
CA ASN A 426 -6.30 8.28 28.24
C ASN A 426 -6.92 9.68 28.01
N ALA A 427 -7.62 9.88 26.90
CA ALA A 427 -8.35 11.14 26.66
C ALA A 427 -9.50 11.33 27.64
N LEU A 428 -10.24 10.26 27.95
CA LEU A 428 -11.30 10.30 28.96
C LEU A 428 -10.77 10.64 30.35
N ALA A 429 -9.62 10.08 30.72
CA ALA A 429 -8.96 10.39 31.99
C ALA A 429 -8.54 11.86 32.07
N ALA A 430 -7.95 12.41 31.01
CA ALA A 430 -7.61 13.82 30.93
C ALA A 430 -8.85 14.72 31.00
N ALA A 431 -9.94 14.34 30.31
CA ALA A 431 -11.21 15.08 30.34
C ALA A 431 -11.83 15.12 31.75
N TYR A 432 -11.84 13.98 32.46
CA TYR A 432 -12.29 13.93 33.86
C TYR A 432 -11.43 14.77 34.79
N ALA A 433 -10.10 14.77 34.59
CA ALA A 433 -9.20 15.60 35.39
C ALA A 433 -9.45 17.10 35.15
N GLU A 434 -9.65 17.52 33.89
CA GLU A 434 -10.00 18.90 33.56
C GLU A 434 -11.37 19.30 34.10
N SER A 435 -12.35 18.38 34.14
CA SER A 435 -13.65 18.64 34.77
C SER A 435 -13.62 18.57 36.31
N GLY A 436 -12.46 18.29 36.92
CA GLY A 436 -12.28 18.18 38.37
C GLY A 436 -12.72 16.85 39.00
N ASP A 437 -13.10 15.84 38.21
CA ASP A 437 -13.49 14.50 38.68
C ASP A 437 -12.26 13.57 38.74
N PHE A 438 -11.34 13.89 39.64
CA PHE A 438 -10.11 13.12 39.84
C PHE A 438 -10.33 11.63 40.15
N PRO A 439 -11.34 11.22 40.94
CA PRO A 439 -11.63 9.80 41.15
C PRO A 439 -11.90 9.03 39.84
N LYS A 440 -12.71 9.59 38.93
CA LYS A 440 -12.92 8.97 37.61
C LYS A 440 -11.70 9.06 36.72
N ALA A 441 -10.94 10.16 36.77
CA ALA A 441 -9.68 10.30 36.03
C ALA A 441 -8.68 9.20 36.40
N ILE A 442 -8.49 8.94 37.71
CA ILE A 442 -7.61 7.89 38.22
C ILE A 442 -8.10 6.51 37.76
N ALA A 443 -9.41 6.23 37.84
CA ALA A 443 -9.97 4.95 37.41
C ALA A 443 -9.74 4.70 35.90
N ALA A 444 -10.03 5.69 35.05
CA ALA A 444 -9.80 5.61 33.61
C ALA A 444 -8.32 5.46 33.26
N GLN A 445 -7.43 6.22 33.92
CA GLN A 445 -5.99 6.15 33.68
C GLN A 445 -5.40 4.81 34.17
N THR A 446 -5.86 4.27 35.30
CA THR A 446 -5.44 2.95 35.80
C THR A 446 -5.82 1.84 34.81
N LYS A 447 -7.04 1.89 34.27
CA LYS A 447 -7.48 0.97 33.21
C LYS A 447 -6.62 1.11 31.95
N THR A 448 -6.27 2.33 31.57
CA THR A 448 -5.34 2.61 30.45
C THR A 448 -3.99 1.91 30.65
N VAL A 449 -3.39 2.04 31.84
CA VAL A 449 -2.12 1.38 32.19
C VAL A 449 -2.22 -0.14 32.04
N ALA A 450 -3.32 -0.73 32.52
CA ALA A 450 -3.54 -2.17 32.47
C ALA A 450 -3.68 -2.72 31.04
N LEU A 451 -4.21 -1.93 30.11
CA LEU A 451 -4.43 -2.31 28.71
C LEU A 451 -3.26 -1.93 27.78
N THR A 452 -2.19 -1.31 28.30
CA THR A 452 -1.06 -0.86 27.49
C THR A 452 0.08 -1.87 27.55
N ASP A 453 0.42 -2.48 26.41
CA ASP A 453 1.52 -3.45 26.31
C ASP A 453 2.90 -2.80 26.23
N ASP A 454 3.02 -1.65 25.56
CA ASP A 454 4.28 -0.93 25.41
C ASP A 454 4.77 -0.38 26.76
N ALA A 455 5.96 -0.81 27.19
CA ALA A 455 6.49 -0.48 28.51
C ALA A 455 6.72 1.03 28.68
N ARG A 456 7.13 1.73 27.62
CA ARG A 456 7.43 3.17 27.67
C ARG A 456 6.15 4.00 27.78
N GLN A 457 5.13 3.63 27.02
CA GLN A 457 3.81 4.24 27.06
C GLN A 457 3.12 3.94 28.40
N ARG A 458 3.21 2.71 28.90
CA ARG A 458 2.71 2.31 30.22
C ARG A 458 3.33 3.16 31.34
N ALA A 459 4.66 3.34 31.32
CA ALA A 459 5.36 4.20 32.27
C ALA A 459 4.91 5.67 32.20
N THR A 460 4.56 6.15 30.99
CA THR A 460 4.02 7.50 30.82
C THR A 460 2.64 7.62 31.46
N TYR A 461 1.76 6.64 31.25
CA TYR A 461 0.44 6.61 31.84
C TYR A 461 0.45 6.44 33.36
N GLN A 462 1.41 5.69 33.91
CA GLN A 462 1.61 5.59 35.36
C GLN A 462 1.92 6.96 35.99
N LYS A 463 2.76 7.77 35.34
CA LYS A 463 3.01 9.15 35.80
C LYS A 463 1.75 10.00 35.79
N SER A 464 0.84 9.81 34.83
CA SER A 464 -0.45 10.51 34.83
C SER A 464 -1.34 10.08 35.99
N VAL A 465 -1.32 8.80 36.39
CA VAL A 465 -2.01 8.34 37.62
C VAL A 465 -1.47 9.07 38.85
N GLU A 466 -0.15 9.16 39.00
CA GLU A 466 0.51 9.86 40.12
C GLU A 466 0.15 11.35 40.16
N GLN A 467 0.02 11.98 38.99
CA GLN A 467 -0.42 13.37 38.87
C GLN A 467 -1.87 13.55 39.33
N TYR A 468 -2.78 12.69 38.88
CA TYR A 468 -4.19 12.77 39.25
C TYR A 468 -4.43 12.43 40.73
N LEU A 469 -3.62 11.56 41.33
CA LEU A 469 -3.63 11.32 42.79
C LEU A 469 -3.30 12.58 43.61
N GLN A 470 -2.57 13.53 43.01
CA GLN A 470 -2.23 14.81 43.62
C GLN A 470 -3.22 15.93 43.23
N ASN A 471 -4.33 15.60 42.57
CA ASN A 471 -5.31 16.55 42.01
C ASN A 471 -4.67 17.57 41.05
N LEU A 472 -3.61 17.17 40.33
CA LEU A 472 -2.97 18.03 39.34
C LEU A 472 -3.72 17.93 38.01
N PRO A 473 -3.95 19.06 37.31
CA PRO A 473 -4.61 19.06 36.01
C PRO A 473 -3.83 18.25 34.98
N PRO A 474 -4.47 17.79 33.90
CA PRO A 474 -3.80 17.04 32.86
C PRO A 474 -2.71 17.92 32.22
N GLY A 475 -1.47 17.44 32.24
CA GLY A 475 -0.36 18.19 31.68
C GLY A 475 -0.41 18.22 30.15
N HIS A 476 -0.29 19.39 29.54
CA HIS A 476 0.03 19.51 28.12
C HIS A 476 1.47 19.07 27.86
N ARG A 477 1.74 17.77 27.90
CA ARG A 477 2.93 17.26 27.22
C ARG A 477 2.60 17.38 25.74
N GLY A 478 3.39 18.16 25.00
CA GLY A 478 3.34 18.22 23.55
C GLY A 478 3.60 16.83 22.97
N GLN A 479 2.58 15.97 23.04
CA GLN A 479 2.48 14.83 22.17
C GLN A 479 2.26 15.48 20.82
N HIS A 480 3.33 15.55 20.03
CA HIS A 480 3.20 15.63 18.59
C HIS A 480 2.17 14.57 18.25
N LEU A 481 0.94 14.98 17.92
CA LEU A 481 -0.13 14.04 17.58
C LEU A 481 0.49 13.08 16.56
N VAL A 482 0.55 11.80 16.90
CA VAL A 482 1.13 10.75 16.05
C VAL A 482 0.13 10.45 14.93
N LEU A 483 -0.33 11.49 14.24
CA LEU A 483 -1.24 11.41 13.11
C LEU A 483 -0.52 11.01 11.82
N ALA A 484 0.80 11.10 11.79
CA ALA A 484 1.59 10.81 10.58
C ALA A 484 1.82 9.31 10.33
N ILE A 485 1.91 8.46 11.37
CA ILE A 485 2.29 7.05 11.17
C ILE A 485 1.15 6.26 10.52
N HIS A 486 -0.11 6.57 10.83
CA HIS A 486 -1.25 5.84 10.25
C HIS A 486 -1.63 6.30 8.83
N TYR A 487 -1.27 7.52 8.42
CA TYR A 487 -1.60 8.04 7.10
C TYR A 487 -0.62 7.57 6.01
N CYS A 488 0.69 7.51 6.31
CA CYS A 488 1.69 7.03 5.35
C CYS A 488 1.61 5.52 5.07
N GLN A 489 1.04 4.72 5.97
CA GLN A 489 0.91 3.27 5.80
C GLN A 489 -0.38 2.84 5.07
N ARG A 490 -1.34 3.76 4.84
CA ARG A 490 -2.70 3.43 4.35
C ARG A 490 -2.96 3.72 2.87
N ARG A 491 -1.96 4.12 2.08
CA ARG A 491 -2.12 4.29 0.61
C ARG A 491 -1.49 3.15 -0.18
#